data_AF-A0A914N320-F1
#
_entry.id   AF-A0A914N320-F1
#
_cell.length_a   1.000
_cell.length_b   1.000
_cell.length_c   1.000
_cell.angle_alpha   90.00
_cell.angle_beta   90.00
_cell.angle_gamma   90.00
#
_symmetry.space_group_name_H-M   'P 1'
#
loop_
_entity.id
_entity.type
_entity.pdbx_description
1 polymer ?
#
loop_
_entity_poly.entity_id
_entity_poly.type
_entity_poly.pdbx_seq_one_letter_code
_entity_poly.pdbx_strand_id
1 'polypeptide(L)'
;MDRPFLRLAPIKVEIIRFEPLAVIFRNVVYDEEIEIMQNISLPRLQRFASLDHFTQKITFNENQTSSFARINIKTHPIVKEIAKRLKLMTNLNMKSAQPLQMVNYGIGGHLNPHSDSIKFYGNSNSTSENGDVIATVLFYLSTPEKGGYTVFTDVKTVANPTKNDALFWYTLLRSGDVDRRTIKARIVRHVKTAKKVPKIGLPTLAERHLRIDSCGLYFA
;
A
#
# COMPACT_ATOMS: atom_id res chain seq x y z
N MET A 1 20.81 23.21 6.55
CA MET A 1 19.76 22.40 7.22
C MET A 1 18.46 22.75 6.53
N ASP A 2 17.91 21.82 5.76
CA ASP A 2 17.24 22.20 4.51
C ASP A 2 15.70 22.14 4.60
N ARG A 3 15.13 22.06 5.82
CA ARG A 3 13.69 21.87 6.07
C ARG A 3 13.19 22.62 7.31
N PRO A 4 12.97 23.95 7.25
CA PRO A 4 12.51 24.75 8.38
C PRO A 4 11.11 24.35 8.89
N PHE A 5 10.22 23.87 8.01
CA PHE A 5 8.85 23.45 8.37
C PHE A 5 8.83 22.38 9.47
N LEU A 6 9.74 21.40 9.43
CA LEU A 6 9.77 20.31 10.40
C LEU A 6 10.20 20.74 11.81
N ARG A 7 10.71 21.97 12.00
CA ARG A 7 10.94 22.55 13.33
C ARG A 7 9.64 22.96 14.02
N LEU A 8 8.67 23.42 13.24
CA LEU A 8 7.38 23.91 13.74
C LEU A 8 6.33 22.78 13.79
N ALA A 9 6.40 21.87 12.82
CA ALA A 9 5.49 20.72 12.73
C ALA A 9 6.31 19.43 12.55
N PRO A 10 6.94 18.92 13.64
CA PRO A 10 7.69 17.68 13.58
C PRO A 10 6.76 16.50 13.31
N ILE A 11 7.21 15.58 12.45
CA ILE A 11 6.49 14.35 12.17
C ILE A 11 6.83 13.33 13.26
N LYS A 12 5.79 12.74 13.86
CA LYS A 12 5.93 11.70 14.88
C LYS A 12 6.38 10.40 14.20
N VAL A 13 7.50 9.85 14.64
CA VAL A 13 8.09 8.62 14.09
C VAL A 13 8.23 7.58 15.18
N GLU A 14 7.83 6.36 14.88
CA GLU A 14 8.05 5.18 15.72
C GLU A 14 8.86 4.16 14.94
N ILE A 15 9.95 3.68 15.52
CA ILE A 15 10.77 2.64 14.91
C ILE A 15 10.22 1.29 15.36
N ILE A 16 9.64 0.54 14.44
CA ILE A 16 9.19 -0.83 14.73
C ILE A 16 10.31 -1.85 14.51
N ARG A 17 11.31 -1.49 13.70
CA ARG A 17 12.48 -2.31 13.45
C ARG A 17 13.68 -1.48 12.99
N PHE A 18 14.86 -1.81 13.51
CA PHE A 18 16.12 -1.19 13.10
C PHE A 18 16.74 -1.88 11.87
N GLU A 19 16.69 -3.21 11.78
CA GLU A 19 17.33 -3.98 10.68
C GLU A 19 16.46 -5.10 10.11
N PRO A 20 15.88 -4.95 8.90
CA PRO A 20 15.88 -3.74 8.08
C PRO A 20 15.09 -2.62 8.75
N LEU A 21 15.37 -1.37 8.36
CA LEU A 21 14.66 -0.21 8.89
C LEU A 21 13.18 -0.28 8.48
N ALA A 22 12.30 -0.32 9.47
CA ALA A 22 10.87 -0.13 9.28
C ALA A 22 10.36 0.84 10.35
N VAL A 23 9.64 1.87 9.92
CA VAL A 23 9.14 2.94 10.78
C VAL A 23 7.68 3.24 10.49
N ILE A 24 6.94 3.65 11.53
CA ILE A 24 5.61 4.19 11.42
C ILE A 24 5.68 5.71 11.58
N PHE A 25 5.19 6.42 10.59
CA PHE A 25 4.88 7.84 10.68
C PHE A 25 3.44 7.99 11.20
N ARG A 26 3.28 8.64 12.35
CA ARG A 26 1.98 8.74 13.03
C ARG A 26 1.19 9.96 12.56
N ASN A 27 -0.09 9.79 12.25
CA ASN A 27 -1.05 10.84 11.86
C ASN A 27 -0.58 11.70 10.68
N VAL A 28 -0.18 11.07 9.58
CA VAL A 28 0.38 11.73 8.38
C VAL A 28 -0.57 11.76 7.19
N VAL A 29 -1.76 11.17 7.30
CA VAL A 29 -2.86 11.38 6.34
C VAL A 29 -4.12 11.74 7.12
N TYR A 30 -4.88 12.71 6.63
CA TYR A 30 -6.02 13.25 7.36
C TYR A 30 -7.35 12.73 6.82
N ASP A 31 -8.38 12.71 7.67
CA ASP A 31 -9.69 12.15 7.34
C ASP A 31 -10.32 12.76 6.07
N GLU A 32 -10.21 14.08 5.90
CA GLU A 32 -10.66 14.79 4.70
C GLU A 32 -9.88 14.34 3.44
N GLU A 33 -8.57 14.13 3.57
CA GLU A 33 -7.73 13.64 2.47
C GLU A 33 -8.11 12.22 2.08
N ILE A 34 -8.39 11.38 3.07
CA ILE A 34 -8.84 9.99 2.87
C ILE A 34 -10.16 9.97 2.12
N GLU A 35 -11.14 10.77 2.56
CA GLU A 35 -12.46 10.83 1.93
C GLU A 35 -12.35 11.27 0.46
N ILE A 36 -11.59 12.33 0.19
CA ILE A 36 -11.37 12.81 -1.19
C ILE A 36 -10.69 11.73 -2.04
N MET A 37 -9.62 11.10 -1.53
CA MET A 37 -8.94 10.03 -2.26
C MET A 37 -9.85 8.83 -2.52
N GLN A 38 -10.71 8.47 -1.58
CA GLN A 38 -11.72 7.41 -1.75
C GLN A 38 -12.71 7.78 -2.85
N ASN A 39 -13.28 8.99 -2.82
CA ASN A 39 -14.21 9.46 -3.85
C ASN A 39 -13.61 9.45 -5.27
N ILE A 40 -12.33 9.80 -5.40
CA ILE A 40 -11.60 9.76 -6.68
C ILE A 40 -11.37 8.33 -7.19
N SER A 41 -11.28 7.37 -6.27
CA SER A 41 -10.76 6.03 -6.55
C SER A 41 -11.82 4.94 -6.64
N LEU A 42 -12.91 5.05 -5.86
CA LEU A 42 -13.99 4.07 -5.84
C LEU A 42 -14.54 3.75 -7.24
N PRO A 43 -14.79 4.73 -8.14
CA PRO A 43 -15.27 4.45 -9.50
C PRO A 43 -14.23 3.74 -10.39
N ARG A 44 -12.96 3.74 -9.98
CA ARG A 44 -11.81 3.21 -10.74
C ARG A 44 -11.26 1.91 -10.15
N LEU A 45 -11.85 1.40 -9.07
CA LEU A 45 -11.40 0.15 -8.45
C LEU A 45 -11.60 -1.01 -9.41
N GLN A 46 -10.52 -1.72 -9.70
CA GLN A 46 -10.54 -2.94 -10.49
C GLN A 46 -9.94 -4.07 -9.67
N ARG A 47 -10.54 -5.26 -9.76
CA ARG A 47 -9.98 -6.45 -9.13
C ARG A 47 -8.65 -6.77 -9.78
N PHE A 48 -7.65 -7.17 -9.00
CA PHE A 48 -6.38 -7.63 -9.56
C PHE A 48 -6.62 -8.88 -10.42
N ALA A 49 -6.49 -8.71 -11.74
CA ALA A 49 -6.67 -9.77 -12.71
C ALA A 49 -5.48 -9.76 -13.67
N SER A 50 -4.97 -10.94 -13.98
CA SER A 50 -3.92 -11.14 -14.98
C SER A 50 -4.58 -11.67 -16.24
N LEU A 51 -4.31 -11.03 -17.37
CA LEU A 51 -4.69 -11.57 -18.66
C LEU A 51 -3.66 -12.63 -19.04
N ASP A 52 -4.11 -13.87 -19.21
CA ASP A 52 -3.29 -14.89 -19.83
C ASP A 52 -3.18 -14.56 -21.33
N HIS A 53 -1.98 -14.21 -21.79
CA HIS A 53 -1.75 -13.82 -23.18
C HIS A 53 -1.95 -14.96 -24.19
N PHE A 54 -1.87 -16.22 -23.75
CA PHE A 54 -2.07 -17.38 -24.62
C PHE A 54 -3.54 -17.78 -24.72
N THR A 55 -4.25 -17.78 -23.59
CA THR A 55 -5.65 -18.23 -23.55
C THR A 55 -6.66 -17.08 -23.69
N GLN A 56 -6.19 -15.83 -23.66
CA GLN A 56 -7.00 -14.60 -23.58
C GLN A 56 -8.01 -14.59 -22.42
N LYS A 57 -7.87 -15.50 -21.45
CA LYS A 57 -8.74 -15.56 -20.29
C LYS A 57 -8.26 -14.57 -19.23
N ILE A 58 -9.22 -13.84 -18.67
CA ILE A 58 -9.01 -13.06 -17.47
C ILE A 58 -8.93 -14.05 -16.31
N THR A 59 -7.74 -14.21 -15.74
CA THR A 59 -7.53 -15.02 -14.55
C THR A 59 -7.48 -14.11 -13.33
N PHE A 60 -8.25 -14.45 -12.32
CA PHE A 60 -8.15 -13.78 -11.03
C PHE A 60 -7.01 -14.43 -10.25
N ASN A 61 -6.09 -13.61 -9.75
CA ASN A 61 -4.95 -14.13 -9.00
C ASN A 61 -5.44 -14.66 -7.64
N GLU A 62 -5.31 -15.96 -7.39
CA GLU A 62 -5.64 -16.55 -6.09
C GLU A 62 -4.75 -16.00 -4.96
N ASN A 63 -3.57 -15.49 -5.31
CA ASN A 63 -2.61 -14.95 -4.35
C ASN A 63 -2.98 -13.57 -3.77
N GLN A 64 -4.00 -12.91 -4.34
CA GLN A 64 -4.46 -11.60 -3.90
C GLN A 64 -5.95 -11.42 -4.15
N THR A 65 -6.71 -11.19 -3.08
CA THR A 65 -8.15 -10.94 -3.14
C THR A 65 -8.50 -9.47 -2.93
N SER A 66 -7.70 -8.55 -3.47
CA SER A 66 -7.93 -7.10 -3.36
C SER A 66 -8.28 -6.45 -4.70
N SER A 67 -9.00 -5.34 -4.62
CA SER A 67 -9.20 -4.41 -5.73
C SER A 67 -8.30 -3.19 -5.56
N PHE A 68 -7.83 -2.61 -6.66
CA PHE A 68 -7.00 -1.41 -6.61
C PHE A 68 -7.35 -0.40 -7.69
N ALA A 69 -6.98 0.86 -7.44
CA ALA A 69 -7.00 1.95 -8.39
C ALA A 69 -5.68 2.71 -8.31
N ARG A 70 -5.24 3.28 -9.44
CA ARG A 70 -4.04 4.12 -9.49
C ARG A 70 -4.43 5.58 -9.63
N ILE A 71 -3.85 6.46 -8.81
CA ILE A 71 -4.01 7.91 -8.92
C ILE A 71 -2.65 8.53 -9.22
N ASN A 72 -2.53 9.25 -10.34
CA ASN A 72 -1.31 9.98 -10.63
C ASN A 72 -1.17 11.18 -9.68
N ILE A 73 0.06 11.48 -9.26
CA ILE A 73 0.34 12.59 -8.35
C ILE A 73 -0.18 13.93 -8.87
N LYS A 74 -0.19 14.12 -10.19
CA LYS A 74 -0.63 15.36 -10.83
C LYS A 74 -2.16 15.50 -10.92
N THR A 75 -2.92 14.44 -10.68
CA THR A 75 -4.36 14.36 -10.95
C THR A 75 -5.20 15.24 -10.04
N HIS A 76 -4.82 15.42 -8.76
CA HIS A 76 -5.64 16.16 -7.80
C HIS A 76 -4.77 16.98 -6.83
N PRO A 77 -5.17 18.21 -6.42
CA PRO A 77 -4.43 19.01 -5.45
C PRO A 77 -4.11 18.26 -4.15
N ILE A 78 -5.08 17.50 -3.62
CA ILE A 78 -4.87 16.71 -2.39
C ILE A 78 -3.72 15.71 -2.51
N VAL A 79 -3.59 15.08 -3.67
CA VAL A 79 -2.54 14.09 -3.91
C VAL A 79 -1.18 14.79 -3.99
N LYS A 80 -1.13 16.01 -4.52
CA LYS A 80 0.09 16.84 -4.53
C LYS A 80 0.50 17.24 -3.11
N GLU A 81 -0.45 17.55 -2.22
CA GLU A 81 -0.14 17.85 -0.81
C GLU A 81 0.39 16.62 -0.07
N ILE A 82 -0.22 15.46 -0.27
CA ILE A 82 0.28 14.19 0.26
C ILE A 82 1.70 13.91 -0.27
N ALA A 83 1.96 14.12 -1.56
CA ALA A 83 3.28 13.96 -2.16
C ALA A 83 4.34 14.92 -1.57
N LYS A 84 3.96 16.18 -1.27
CA LYS A 84 4.86 17.12 -0.56
C LYS A 84 5.17 16.61 0.85
N ARG A 85 4.19 16.10 1.57
CA ARG A 85 4.37 15.52 2.90
C ARG A 85 5.25 14.27 2.87
N LEU A 86 5.07 13.41 1.87
CA LEU A 86 5.92 12.25 1.60
C LEU A 86 7.39 12.66 1.44
N LYS A 87 7.67 13.68 0.63
CA LYS A 87 9.03 14.23 0.48
C LYS A 87 9.62 14.73 1.80
N LEU A 88 8.79 15.32 2.67
CA LEU A 88 9.23 15.81 3.98
C LEU A 88 9.52 14.66 4.96
N MET A 89 8.68 13.62 4.99
CA MET A 89 8.83 12.51 5.95
C MET A 89 9.92 11.51 5.56
N THR A 90 10.10 11.22 4.27
CA THR A 90 11.06 10.18 3.81
C THR A 90 12.41 10.74 3.41
N ASN A 91 12.53 12.07 3.22
CA ASN A 91 13.68 12.71 2.58
C ASN A 91 13.94 12.23 1.13
N LEU A 92 13.00 11.53 0.49
CA LEU A 92 13.12 11.08 -0.90
C LEU A 92 12.54 12.11 -1.86
N ASN A 93 13.06 12.13 -3.09
CA ASN A 93 12.49 12.96 -4.15
C ASN A 93 11.26 12.26 -4.77
N MET A 94 10.36 13.05 -5.36
CA MET A 94 9.12 12.53 -5.96
C MET A 94 9.22 12.35 -7.49
N LYS A 95 10.41 12.53 -8.10
CA LYS A 95 10.56 12.52 -9.57
C LYS A 95 10.30 11.13 -10.15
N SER A 96 10.79 10.09 -9.47
CA SER A 96 10.64 8.68 -9.84
C SER A 96 9.49 7.98 -9.09
N ALA A 97 8.66 8.74 -8.37
CA ALA A 97 7.56 8.16 -7.62
C ALA A 97 6.50 7.58 -8.56
N GLN A 98 6.14 6.32 -8.33
CA GLN A 98 5.04 5.69 -9.04
C GLN A 98 3.69 6.32 -8.65
N PRO A 99 2.61 6.17 -9.44
CA PRO A 99 1.28 6.59 -9.03
C PRO A 99 0.86 5.98 -7.68
N LEU A 100 0.09 6.72 -6.88
CA LEU A 100 -0.51 6.20 -5.66
C LEU A 100 -1.42 5.02 -5.99
N GLN A 101 -1.26 3.92 -5.27
CA GLN A 101 -2.08 2.73 -5.41
C GLN A 101 -3.07 2.66 -4.26
N MET A 102 -4.35 2.90 -4.54
CA MET A 102 -5.45 2.77 -3.58
C MET A 102 -5.92 1.33 -3.57
N VAL A 103 -5.85 0.65 -2.43
CA VAL A 103 -6.11 -0.79 -2.32
C VAL A 103 -7.22 -1.05 -1.30
N ASN A 104 -8.22 -1.80 -1.74
CA ASN A 104 -9.31 -2.31 -0.92
C ASN A 104 -9.17 -3.84 -0.83
N TYR A 105 -8.97 -4.35 0.39
CA TYR A 105 -8.86 -5.79 0.64
C TYR A 105 -10.24 -6.43 0.80
N GLY A 106 -11.22 -5.69 1.31
CA GLY A 106 -12.53 -6.24 1.62
C GLY A 106 -12.47 -7.33 2.70
N ILE A 107 -13.61 -7.99 2.93
CA ILE A 107 -13.71 -9.02 3.98
C ILE A 107 -12.96 -10.28 3.53
N GLY A 108 -11.96 -10.70 4.32
CA GLY A 108 -11.12 -11.86 4.01
C GLY A 108 -10.07 -11.61 2.92
N GLY A 109 -9.90 -10.33 2.54
CA GLY A 109 -8.84 -9.90 1.65
C GLY A 109 -7.45 -10.21 2.16
N HIS A 110 -6.57 -10.70 1.31
CA HIS A 110 -5.16 -10.86 1.68
C HIS A 110 -4.26 -10.59 0.48
N LEU A 111 -2.98 -10.42 0.79
CA LEU A 111 -1.91 -10.38 -0.19
C LEU A 111 -0.78 -11.27 0.32
N ASN A 112 -0.45 -12.28 -0.46
CA ASN A 112 0.61 -13.23 -0.13
C ASN A 112 1.98 -12.54 0.00
N PRO A 113 2.96 -13.20 0.66
CA PRO A 113 4.33 -12.70 0.74
C PRO A 113 4.88 -12.30 -0.63
N HIS A 114 5.28 -11.04 -0.78
CA HIS A 114 5.76 -10.45 -2.04
C HIS A 114 6.82 -9.36 -1.80
N SER A 115 7.60 -9.07 -2.83
CA SER A 115 8.51 -7.92 -2.89
C SER A 115 7.90 -6.81 -3.74
N ASP A 116 8.22 -5.55 -3.44
CA ASP A 116 7.86 -4.44 -4.33
C ASP A 116 8.87 -4.27 -5.46
N SER A 117 10.04 -4.89 -5.33
CA SER A 117 11.11 -4.83 -6.34
C SER A 117 10.82 -5.77 -7.50
N ILE A 118 11.04 -5.28 -8.71
CA ILE A 118 10.92 -6.02 -9.96
C ILE A 118 12.02 -7.09 -10.05
N LYS A 119 13.23 -6.78 -9.57
CA LYS A 119 14.38 -7.72 -9.57
C LYS A 119 14.09 -9.00 -8.81
N PHE A 120 13.24 -8.96 -7.78
CA PHE A 120 12.88 -10.14 -7.00
C PHE A 120 12.23 -11.25 -7.85
N TYR A 121 11.51 -10.87 -8.90
CA TYR A 121 10.80 -11.80 -9.79
C TYR A 121 11.65 -12.27 -10.98
N GLY A 122 12.97 -12.06 -10.92
CA GLY A 122 13.91 -12.52 -11.96
C GLY A 122 13.88 -11.69 -13.24
N ASN A 123 13.14 -10.58 -13.27
CA ASN A 123 13.01 -9.73 -14.45
C ASN A 123 14.02 -8.57 -14.43
N SER A 124 15.30 -8.89 -14.26
CA SER A 124 16.38 -7.88 -14.11
C SER A 124 16.61 -7.03 -15.35
N ASN A 125 16.26 -7.54 -16.55
CA ASN A 125 16.32 -6.80 -17.82
C ASN A 125 15.12 -5.88 -18.03
N SER A 126 14.11 -5.93 -17.15
CA SER A 126 12.90 -5.09 -17.20
C SER A 126 12.87 -4.06 -16.09
N THR A 127 14.01 -3.47 -15.71
CA THR A 127 13.92 -2.21 -14.97
C THR A 127 13.15 -1.25 -15.86
N SER A 128 11.96 -0.83 -15.40
CA SER A 128 11.17 0.18 -16.10
C SER A 128 12.07 1.39 -16.40
N GLU A 129 11.69 2.26 -17.34
CA GLU A 129 12.43 3.52 -17.59
C GLU A 129 12.73 4.31 -16.31
N ASN A 130 11.97 4.06 -15.24
CA ASN A 130 12.08 4.72 -13.95
C ASN A 130 12.93 3.97 -12.91
N GLY A 131 13.51 2.80 -13.21
CA GLY A 131 14.30 2.01 -12.26
C GLY A 131 13.50 0.94 -11.50
N ASP A 132 14.01 0.56 -10.32
CA ASP A 132 13.42 -0.45 -9.42
C ASP A 132 13.05 0.18 -8.07
N VAL A 133 12.09 -0.39 -7.35
CA VAL A 133 11.54 0.24 -6.14
C VAL A 133 12.56 0.26 -5.00
N ILE A 134 13.11 1.42 -4.68
CA ILE A 134 14.08 1.63 -3.58
C ILE A 134 13.39 1.65 -2.21
N ALA A 135 12.17 2.14 -2.12
CA ALA A 135 11.43 2.30 -0.87
C ALA A 135 9.93 2.36 -1.08
N THR A 136 9.19 2.01 -0.03
CA THR A 136 7.73 1.98 -0.04
C THR A 136 7.19 2.73 1.16
N VAL A 137 6.17 3.56 0.91
CA VAL A 137 5.30 4.12 1.94
C VAL A 137 3.93 3.54 1.78
N LEU A 138 3.37 3.08 2.89
CA LEU A 138 2.05 2.50 2.99
C LEU A 138 1.20 3.26 4.01
N PHE A 139 0.22 4.01 3.54
CA PHE A 139 -0.78 4.66 4.38
C PHE A 139 -1.90 3.69 4.77
N TYR A 140 -2.27 3.70 6.05
CA TYR A 140 -3.46 3.02 6.55
C TYR A 140 -4.64 4.00 6.58
N LEU A 141 -5.64 3.75 5.73
CA LEU A 141 -6.80 4.64 5.58
C LEU A 141 -7.99 4.21 6.46
N SER A 142 -7.87 3.05 7.09
CA SER A 142 -8.84 2.49 8.04
C SER A 142 -8.10 1.73 9.16
N THR A 143 -8.75 1.57 10.31
CA THR A 143 -8.33 0.62 11.36
C THR A 143 -9.31 -0.55 11.33
N PRO A 144 -8.91 -1.72 10.82
CA PRO A 144 -9.77 -2.90 10.86
C PRO A 144 -9.92 -3.40 12.31
N GLU A 145 -11.10 -3.90 12.65
CA GLU A 145 -11.36 -4.49 13.98
C GLU A 145 -10.45 -5.70 14.25
N LYS A 146 -10.14 -6.49 13.20
CA LYS A 146 -9.24 -7.66 13.26
C LYS A 146 -8.47 -7.78 11.95
N GLY A 147 -7.17 -8.08 12.04
CA GLY A 147 -6.34 -8.32 10.86
C GLY A 147 -5.82 -7.02 10.22
N GLY A 148 -5.58 -7.06 8.91
CA GLY A 148 -5.01 -5.95 8.14
C GLY A 148 -3.51 -5.71 8.41
N TYR A 149 -2.88 -6.64 9.13
CA TYR A 149 -1.47 -6.57 9.48
C TYR A 149 -0.58 -6.55 8.24
N THR A 150 0.47 -5.74 8.28
CA THR A 150 1.60 -5.88 7.35
C THR A 150 2.68 -6.68 8.05
N VAL A 151 3.02 -7.84 7.49
CA VAL A 151 3.90 -8.82 8.14
C VAL A 151 5.15 -9.01 7.31
N PHE A 152 6.32 -8.71 7.89
CA PHE A 152 7.63 -9.04 7.34
C PHE A 152 8.03 -10.43 7.85
N THR A 153 7.90 -11.44 7.01
CA THR A 153 7.92 -12.85 7.42
C THR A 153 9.27 -13.30 7.94
N ASP A 154 10.33 -13.00 7.19
CA ASP A 154 11.69 -13.52 7.46
C ASP A 154 12.24 -12.98 8.77
N VAL A 155 11.84 -11.75 9.11
CA VAL A 155 12.28 -11.04 10.30
C VAL A 155 11.23 -11.01 11.41
N LYS A 156 10.13 -11.75 11.26
CA LYS A 156 9.06 -11.93 12.25
C LYS A 156 8.55 -10.61 12.84
N THR A 157 8.42 -9.59 12.00
CA THR A 157 7.99 -8.25 12.41
C THR A 157 6.60 -7.97 11.88
N VAL A 158 5.73 -7.43 12.74
CA VAL A 158 4.35 -7.12 12.42
C VAL A 158 4.11 -5.63 12.63
N ALA A 159 3.56 -4.98 11.61
CA ALA A 159 3.05 -3.61 11.70
C ALA A 159 1.51 -3.66 11.75
N ASN A 160 0.95 -3.07 12.80
CA ASN A 160 -0.50 -3.00 13.00
C ASN A 160 -1.08 -1.80 12.23
N PRO A 161 -2.11 -2.01 11.41
CA PRO A 161 -2.77 -0.91 10.72
C PRO A 161 -3.45 0.00 11.73
N THR A 162 -3.06 1.27 11.76
CA THR A 162 -3.72 2.31 12.55
C THR A 162 -4.09 3.43 11.59
N LYS A 163 -5.36 3.79 11.55
CA LYS A 163 -5.89 4.82 10.64
C LYS A 163 -5.05 6.09 10.80
N ASN A 164 -4.78 6.76 9.68
CA ASN A 164 -4.00 8.00 9.58
C ASN A 164 -2.48 7.83 9.67
N ASP A 165 -1.99 6.63 9.97
CA ASP A 165 -0.56 6.34 10.02
C ASP A 165 -0.02 5.84 8.69
N ALA A 166 1.29 5.90 8.52
CA ALA A 166 1.98 5.33 7.37
C ALA A 166 3.17 4.48 7.79
N LEU A 167 3.27 3.26 7.27
CA LEU A 167 4.43 2.39 7.39
C LEU A 167 5.43 2.70 6.27
N PHE A 168 6.71 2.79 6.61
CA PHE A 168 7.80 3.01 5.65
C PHE A 168 8.93 2.00 5.85
N TRP A 169 9.47 1.51 4.75
CA TRP A 169 10.68 0.67 4.70
C TRP A 169 11.42 0.89 3.37
N TYR A 170 12.71 0.56 3.36
CA TYR A 170 13.49 0.44 2.13
C TYR A 170 13.36 -0.96 1.56
N THR A 171 13.10 -1.10 0.27
CA THR A 171 12.95 -2.39 -0.41
C THR A 171 14.29 -2.92 -0.91
N LEU A 172 15.25 -2.01 -1.19
CA LEU A 172 16.60 -2.36 -1.62
C LEU A 172 17.63 -2.05 -0.53
N LEU A 173 18.70 -2.83 -0.52
CA LEU A 173 19.94 -2.52 0.18
C LEU A 173 20.62 -1.30 -0.46
N ARG A 174 21.59 -0.71 0.25
CA ARG A 174 22.42 0.37 -0.30
C ARG A 174 23.20 -0.04 -1.56
N SER A 175 23.44 -1.34 -1.75
CA SER A 175 24.03 -1.89 -2.98
C SER A 175 23.08 -1.85 -4.18
N GLY A 176 21.78 -1.63 -3.97
CA GLY A 176 20.75 -1.73 -5.00
C GLY A 176 20.20 -3.15 -5.20
N ASP A 177 20.64 -4.10 -4.37
CA ASP A 177 20.10 -5.47 -4.32
C ASP A 177 18.82 -5.53 -3.51
N VAL A 178 17.98 -6.51 -3.79
CA VAL A 178 16.73 -6.73 -3.06
C VAL A 178 17.02 -7.11 -1.61
N ASP A 179 16.50 -6.34 -0.65
CA ASP A 179 16.54 -6.75 0.75
C ASP A 179 15.43 -7.78 1.03
N ARG A 180 15.78 -9.08 0.96
CA ARG A 180 14.83 -10.19 1.17
C ARG A 180 14.12 -10.13 2.52
N ARG A 181 14.72 -9.49 3.53
CA ARG A 181 14.11 -9.31 4.85
C ARG A 181 12.86 -8.43 4.81
N THR A 182 12.64 -7.71 3.70
CA THR A 182 11.49 -6.84 3.47
C THR A 182 10.40 -7.50 2.62
N ILE A 183 10.51 -8.79 2.31
CA ILE A 183 9.39 -9.57 1.78
C ILE A 183 8.25 -9.52 2.80
N LYS A 184 7.06 -9.17 2.33
CA LYS A 184 5.93 -8.85 3.19
C LYS A 184 4.62 -9.42 2.69
N ALA A 185 3.73 -9.72 3.62
CA ALA A 185 2.35 -10.12 3.35
C ALA A 185 1.36 -9.15 4.00
N ARG A 186 0.13 -9.14 3.50
CA ARG A 186 -1.02 -8.49 4.14
C ARG A 186 -2.02 -9.54 4.55
N ILE A 187 -2.34 -9.57 5.83
CA ILE A 187 -3.20 -10.62 6.38
C ILE A 187 -4.41 -10.00 7.06
N VAL A 188 -5.58 -10.10 6.44
CA VAL A 188 -6.86 -9.92 7.13
C VAL A 188 -7.31 -11.30 7.64
N ARG A 189 -7.20 -11.53 8.95
CA ARG A 189 -7.69 -12.78 9.56
C ARG A 189 -9.21 -12.77 9.58
N HIS A 190 -9.83 -13.84 9.10
CA HIS A 190 -11.23 -14.15 9.38
C HIS A 190 -11.33 -14.99 10.67
N VAL A 191 -12.30 -14.67 11.54
CA VAL A 191 -12.84 -15.64 12.51
C VAL A 191 -13.82 -16.51 11.72
N LYS A 192 -13.63 -17.83 11.70
CA LYS A 192 -14.54 -18.78 11.03
C LYS A 192 -15.96 -18.69 11.61
N THR A 193 -16.81 -17.84 11.05
CA THR A 193 -18.27 -17.99 11.10
C THR A 193 -18.87 -17.50 9.79
N ALA A 194 -18.56 -18.19 8.69
CA ALA A 194 -19.26 -18.01 7.43
C ALA A 194 -20.59 -18.77 7.50
N LYS A 195 -21.69 -18.07 7.86
CA LYS A 195 -23.02 -18.50 7.38
C LYS A 195 -23.09 -18.12 5.91
N LYS A 196 -23.39 -19.11 5.05
CA LYS A 196 -23.59 -18.95 3.60
C LYS A 196 -24.50 -17.73 3.32
N VAL A 197 -24.00 -16.76 2.56
CA VAL A 197 -24.84 -15.71 1.98
C VAL A 197 -25.46 -16.26 0.68
N PRO A 198 -26.79 -16.25 0.50
CA PRO A 198 -27.40 -16.71 -0.75
C PRO A 198 -27.12 -15.71 -1.88
N LYS A 199 -26.87 -16.23 -3.08
CA LYS A 199 -26.89 -15.43 -4.31
C LYS A 199 -28.35 -15.09 -4.62
N ILE A 200 -28.69 -13.80 -4.75
CA ILE A 200 -29.66 -13.19 -5.69
C ILE A 200 -30.00 -11.76 -5.20
N GLY A 201 -29.91 -10.78 -6.11
CA GLY A 201 -30.75 -9.58 -6.13
C GLY A 201 -30.33 -8.37 -5.28
N LEU A 202 -29.98 -7.27 -5.98
CA LEU A 202 -29.76 -5.88 -5.51
C LEU A 202 -28.63 -5.66 -4.48
N PRO A 203 -27.89 -4.54 -4.56
CA PRO A 203 -26.80 -4.31 -3.64
C PRO A 203 -27.31 -4.24 -2.20
N THR A 204 -26.82 -5.11 -1.33
CA THR A 204 -27.17 -5.11 0.09
C THR A 204 -26.36 -4.03 0.79
N LEU A 205 -26.78 -3.61 2.00
CA LEU A 205 -26.03 -2.68 2.87
C LEU A 205 -24.53 -3.05 3.07
N ALA A 206 -24.12 -4.28 2.75
CA ALA A 206 -22.73 -4.71 2.72
C ALA A 206 -21.90 -4.04 1.60
N GLU A 207 -22.48 -3.64 0.48
CA GLU A 207 -21.76 -2.91 -0.58
C GLU A 207 -21.46 -1.44 -0.21
N ARG A 208 -22.12 -0.90 0.81
CA ARG A 208 -21.74 0.41 1.41
C ARG A 208 -20.42 0.36 2.20
N HIS A 209 -19.82 -0.82 2.35
CA HIS A 209 -18.55 -1.03 3.06
C HIS A 209 -17.35 -1.23 2.12
N LEU A 210 -17.42 -0.79 0.86
CA LEU A 210 -16.24 -0.64 0.00
C LEU A 210 -15.33 0.50 0.52
N ARG A 211 -14.75 0.34 1.71
CA ARG A 211 -13.75 1.27 2.24
C ARG A 211 -12.39 0.88 1.68
N ILE A 212 -11.67 1.85 1.12
CA ILE A 212 -10.28 1.62 0.73
C ILE A 212 -9.47 1.57 2.02
N ASP A 213 -8.71 0.49 2.19
CA ASP A 213 -8.04 0.18 3.45
C ASP A 213 -6.64 0.77 3.51
N SER A 214 -5.98 0.88 2.37
CA SER A 214 -4.63 1.43 2.32
C SER A 214 -4.26 2.08 1.00
N CYS A 215 -3.24 2.93 1.05
CA CYS A 215 -2.65 3.53 -0.13
C CYS A 215 -1.12 3.33 -0.13
N GLY A 216 -0.54 2.90 -1.25
CA GLY A 216 0.91 2.74 -1.40
C GLY A 216 1.52 3.78 -2.34
N LEU A 217 2.66 4.34 -1.97
CA LEU A 217 3.56 5.03 -2.89
C LEU A 217 4.92 4.32 -2.94
N TYR A 218 5.41 4.08 -4.15
CA TYR A 218 6.68 3.44 -4.42
C TYR A 218 7.65 4.45 -5.02
N PHE A 219 8.88 4.46 -4.50
CA PHE A 219 9.97 5.27 -5.03
C PHE A 219 10.87 4.37 -5.84
N ALA A 220 11.19 4.77 -7.07
CA ALA A 220 12.17 4.09 -7.92
C ALA A 220 13.52 4.82 -7.96
#